data_AF-A0A9D8NQY8-F1
#
_entry.id   AF-A0A9D8NQY8-F1
#
_cell.length_a   1.000
_cell.length_b   1.000
_cell.length_c   1.000
_cell.angle_alpha   90.00
_cell.angle_beta   90.00
_cell.angle_gamma   90.00
#
_symmetry.space_group_name_H-M   'P 1'
#
loop_
_entity.id
_entity.type
_entity.pdbx_description
1 polymer ?
#
loop_
_entity_poly.entity_id
_entity_poly.type
_entity_poly.pdbx_seq_one_letter_code
_entity_poly.pdbx_strand_id
1 'polypeptide(L)'
;MAISKGEINDLKTKLVDARTALVSMLGESNRGKQEEYSAKVKNLTNETITFLSTLMEKAKGTNVAGKLKELKDAWDIFRNTRDNEVIPNFFAGKVDEAKAVGGGIQKERFAKISSMVDELLAMT
;
A
#
# COMPACT_ATOMS: atom_id res chain seq x y z
N MET A 1 14.33 1.25 -20.26
CA MET A 1 14.65 -0.18 -20.05
C MET A 1 13.33 -0.85 -19.68
N ALA A 2 12.93 -1.96 -20.29
CA ALA A 2 11.59 -2.51 -20.05
C ALA A 2 11.43 -3.00 -18.59
N ILE A 3 10.27 -2.75 -17.98
CA ILE A 3 9.91 -3.29 -16.66
C ILE A 3 9.68 -4.79 -16.81
N SER A 4 10.24 -5.58 -15.90
CA SER A 4 10.06 -7.04 -15.89
C SER A 4 8.91 -7.48 -15.00
N LYS A 5 8.35 -8.67 -15.26
CA LYS A 5 7.38 -9.32 -14.35
C LYS A 5 7.91 -9.51 -12.94
N GLY A 6 9.22 -9.75 -12.79
CA GLY A 6 9.88 -9.85 -11.48
C GLY A 6 9.73 -8.55 -10.68
N GLU A 7 10.02 -7.40 -11.30
CA GLU A 7 9.86 -6.10 -10.67
C GLU A 7 8.40 -5.77 -10.30
N ILE A 8 7.43 -6.18 -11.13
CA ILE A 8 6.00 -6.01 -10.77
C ILE A 8 5.60 -6.93 -9.61
N ASN A 9 6.11 -8.16 -9.55
CA ASN A 9 5.89 -9.07 -8.42
C ASN A 9 6.51 -8.54 -7.11
N ASP A 10 7.69 -7.92 -7.20
CA ASP A 10 8.33 -7.26 -6.05
C ASP A 10 7.46 -6.08 -5.56
N LEU A 11 6.89 -5.31 -6.48
CA LEU A 11 5.95 -4.24 -6.15
C LEU A 11 4.70 -4.80 -5.45
N LYS A 12 4.12 -5.89 -5.98
CA LYS A 12 2.98 -6.59 -5.39
C LYS A 12 3.27 -6.98 -3.94
N THR A 13 4.43 -7.59 -3.71
CA THR A 13 4.88 -8.03 -2.39
C THR A 13 4.97 -6.86 -1.43
N LYS A 14 5.62 -5.75 -1.82
CA LYS A 14 5.74 -4.55 -0.99
C LYS A 14 4.38 -3.93 -0.60
N LEU A 15 3.44 -3.86 -1.55
CA LEU A 15 2.09 -3.37 -1.29
C LEU A 15 1.34 -4.28 -0.30
N VAL A 16 1.45 -5.60 -0.47
CA VAL A 16 0.83 -6.61 0.41
C VAL A 16 1.45 -6.58 1.80
N ASP A 17 2.77 -6.44 1.91
CA ASP A 17 3.46 -6.35 3.21
C ASP A 17 2.99 -5.12 4.00
N ALA A 18 2.87 -3.96 3.34
CA ALA A 18 2.39 -2.74 3.97
C ALA A 18 0.93 -2.89 4.44
N ARG A 19 0.07 -3.55 3.65
CA ARG A 19 -1.31 -3.86 4.05
C ARG A 19 -1.36 -4.85 5.20
N THR A 20 -0.54 -5.89 5.17
CA THR A 20 -0.47 -6.91 6.21
C THR A 20 -0.03 -6.31 7.54
N ALA A 21 1.01 -5.47 7.54
CA ALA A 21 1.46 -4.79 8.74
C ALA A 21 0.36 -3.89 9.35
N LEU A 22 -0.44 -3.21 8.52
CA LEU A 22 -1.58 -2.42 9.00
C LEU A 22 -2.65 -3.31 9.65
N VAL A 23 -3.01 -4.42 9.01
CA VAL A 23 -4.03 -5.34 9.55
C VAL A 23 -3.54 -5.98 10.85
N SER A 24 -2.26 -6.37 10.93
CA SER A 24 -1.63 -6.85 12.16
C SER A 24 -1.70 -5.81 13.28
N MET A 25 -1.42 -4.54 12.99
CA MET A 25 -1.56 -3.44 13.96
C MET A 25 -2.99 -3.36 14.50
N LEU A 26 -4.00 -3.39 13.62
CA LEU A 26 -5.41 -3.28 14.00
C LEU A 26 -5.92 -4.49 14.79
N GLY A 27 -5.31 -5.66 14.61
CA GLY A 27 -5.63 -6.90 15.34
C GLY A 27 -4.85 -7.10 16.63
N GLU A 28 -3.79 -6.32 16.86
CA GLU A 28 -2.94 -6.44 18.04
C GLU A 28 -3.56 -5.71 19.24
N SER A 29 -3.40 -6.28 20.43
CA SER A 29 -3.90 -5.71 21.70
C SER A 29 -2.79 -5.13 22.57
N ASN A 30 -1.54 -5.57 22.39
CA ASN A 30 -0.39 -5.03 23.09
C ASN A 30 0.06 -3.71 22.46
N ARG A 31 0.07 -2.63 23.24
CA ARG A 31 0.42 -1.29 22.76
C ARG A 31 1.84 -1.17 22.19
N GLY A 32 2.84 -1.80 22.83
CA GLY A 32 4.21 -1.79 22.32
C GLY A 32 4.31 -2.42 20.92
N LYS A 33 3.63 -3.56 20.73
CA LYS A 33 3.55 -4.22 19.42
C LYS A 33 2.75 -3.40 18.39
N GLN A 34 1.70 -2.70 18.80
CA GLN A 34 0.98 -1.78 17.91
C GLN A 34 1.90 -0.67 17.38
N GLU A 35 2.74 -0.09 18.25
CA GLU A 35 3.73 0.93 17.88
C GLU A 35 4.81 0.35 16.95
N GLU A 36 5.29 -0.87 17.21
CA GLU A 36 6.20 -1.60 16.31
C GLU A 36 5.57 -1.83 14.91
N TYR A 37 4.31 -2.28 14.85
CA TYR A 37 3.62 -2.44 13.58
C TYR A 37 3.40 -1.12 12.86
N SER A 38 3.07 -0.04 13.58
CA SER A 38 2.94 1.31 13.00
C SER A 38 4.26 1.79 12.37
N ALA A 39 5.39 1.59 13.07
CA ALA A 39 6.71 1.88 12.53
C ALA A 39 7.02 1.02 11.28
N LYS A 40 6.68 -0.28 11.33
CA LYS A 40 6.82 -1.19 10.17
C LYS A 40 5.97 -0.75 8.98
N VAL A 41 4.72 -0.33 9.19
CA VAL A 41 3.85 0.22 8.14
C VAL A 41 4.52 1.43 7.49
N LYS A 42 5.07 2.36 8.28
CA LYS A 42 5.76 3.56 7.77
C LYS A 42 6.99 3.18 6.93
N ASN A 43 7.82 2.26 7.40
CA ASN A 43 9.02 1.83 6.68
C ASN A 43 8.69 1.16 5.34
N LEU A 44 7.80 0.15 5.34
CA LEU A 44 7.36 -0.55 4.12
C LEU A 44 6.71 0.41 3.13
N THR A 45 5.96 1.39 3.65
CA THR A 45 5.33 2.42 2.84
C THR A 45 6.36 3.29 2.12
N ASN A 46 7.43 3.70 2.80
CA ASN A 46 8.49 4.49 2.19
C ASN A 46 9.27 3.68 1.14
N GLU A 47 9.57 2.41 1.44
CA GLU A 47 10.18 1.51 0.46
C GLU A 47 9.30 1.35 -0.78
N THR A 48 7.98 1.22 -0.59
CA THR A 48 7.03 1.10 -1.70
C THR A 48 7.02 2.36 -2.56
N ILE A 49 7.01 3.56 -1.96
CA ILE A 49 7.08 4.83 -2.72
C ILE A 49 8.37 4.89 -3.54
N THR A 50 9.51 4.61 -2.91
CA THR A 50 10.82 4.66 -3.57
C THR A 50 10.87 3.69 -4.73
N PHE A 51 10.45 2.44 -4.51
CA PHE A 51 10.44 1.42 -5.55
C PHE A 51 9.50 1.79 -6.70
N LEU A 52 8.29 2.26 -6.39
CA LEU A 52 7.32 2.65 -7.40
C LEU A 52 7.80 3.86 -8.23
N SER A 53 8.51 4.80 -7.60
CA SER A 53 9.15 5.93 -8.29
C SER A 53 10.24 5.45 -9.25
N THR A 54 11.09 4.51 -8.83
CA THR A 54 12.10 3.87 -9.69
C THR A 54 11.46 3.17 -10.90
N LEU A 55 10.36 2.44 -10.69
CA LEU A 55 9.63 1.78 -11.78
C LEU A 55 9.03 2.80 -12.75
N MET A 56 8.43 3.88 -12.25
CA MET A 56 7.87 4.94 -13.10
C MET A 56 8.93 5.61 -13.97
N GLU A 57 10.11 5.90 -13.41
CA GLU A 57 11.24 6.45 -14.16
C GLU A 57 11.71 5.49 -15.27
N LYS A 58 11.86 4.20 -14.93
CA LYS A 58 12.26 3.16 -15.88
C LYS A 58 11.22 2.93 -16.99
N ALA A 59 9.94 3.08 -16.67
CA ALA A 59 8.82 2.87 -17.58
C ALA A 59 8.54 4.04 -18.54
N LYS A 60 9.24 5.17 -18.44
CA LYS A 60 9.02 6.32 -19.33
C LYS A 60 9.06 5.91 -20.82
N GLY A 61 8.02 6.31 -21.56
CA GLY A 61 7.88 5.99 -22.99
C GLY A 61 7.43 4.56 -23.29
N THR A 62 7.09 3.75 -22.27
CA THR A 62 6.56 2.39 -22.46
C THR A 62 5.04 2.34 -22.31
N ASN A 63 4.42 1.25 -22.76
CA ASN A 63 2.99 0.98 -22.64
C ASN A 63 2.49 0.88 -21.19
N VAL A 64 3.36 0.58 -20.22
CA VAL A 64 2.97 0.44 -18.80
C VAL A 64 3.03 1.74 -18.00
N ALA A 65 3.59 2.82 -18.56
CA ALA A 65 3.80 4.08 -17.84
C ALA A 65 2.51 4.69 -17.29
N GLY A 66 1.44 4.70 -18.10
CA GLY A 66 0.13 5.21 -17.68
C GLY A 66 -0.45 4.41 -16.52
N LYS A 67 -0.35 3.08 -16.59
CA LYS A 67 -0.89 2.19 -15.56
C LYS A 67 -0.12 2.28 -14.24
N LEU A 68 1.20 2.44 -14.28
CA LEU A 68 2.00 2.70 -13.07
C LEU A 68 1.62 4.02 -12.39
N LYS A 69 1.27 5.05 -13.17
CA LYS A 69 0.78 6.31 -12.63
C LYS A 69 -0.59 6.14 -11.95
N GLU A 70 -1.53 5.46 -12.60
CA GLU A 70 -2.84 5.14 -11.98
C GLU A 70 -2.68 4.37 -10.67
N LEU A 71 -1.78 3.38 -10.66
CA LEU A 71 -1.46 2.61 -9.46
C LEU A 71 -0.88 3.52 -8.36
N LYS A 72 0.02 4.46 -8.71
CA LYS A 72 0.56 5.43 -7.76
C LYS A 72 -0.55 6.27 -7.12
N ASP A 73 -1.44 6.82 -7.94
CA ASP A 73 -2.51 7.68 -7.47
C ASP A 73 -3.48 6.91 -6.54
N ALA A 74 -3.80 5.66 -6.89
CA ALA A 74 -4.59 4.77 -6.04
C ALA A 74 -3.89 4.45 -4.72
N TRP A 75 -2.57 4.17 -4.75
CA TRP A 75 -1.76 3.96 -3.56
C TRP A 75 -1.70 5.18 -2.67
N ASP A 76 -1.57 6.38 -3.26
CA ASP A 76 -1.51 7.65 -2.53
C ASP A 76 -2.84 7.97 -1.81
N ILE A 77 -3.98 7.65 -2.43
CA ILE A 77 -5.29 7.74 -1.76
C ILE A 77 -5.39 6.74 -0.59
N PHE A 78 -4.95 5.50 -0.82
CA PHE A 78 -4.96 4.47 0.22
C PHE A 78 -4.10 4.86 1.43
N ARG A 79 -2.85 5.27 1.22
CA ARG A 79 -1.97 5.70 2.31
C ARG A 79 -2.51 6.92 3.05
N ASN A 80 -3.11 7.89 2.36
CA ASN A 80 -3.54 9.13 2.98
C ASN A 80 -4.68 8.89 3.97
N THR A 81 -5.68 8.07 3.61
CA THR A 81 -6.71 7.66 4.57
C THR A 81 -6.13 6.81 5.70
N ARG A 82 -5.14 5.95 5.43
CA ARG A 82 -4.48 5.18 6.48
C ARG A 82 -3.78 6.09 7.49
N ASP A 83 -2.97 7.03 7.01
CA ASP A 83 -2.06 7.82 7.81
C ASP A 83 -2.78 9.00 8.51
N ASN A 84 -3.86 9.52 7.93
CA ASN A 84 -4.61 10.65 8.48
C ASN A 84 -5.86 10.24 9.27
N GLU A 85 -6.42 9.06 9.01
CA GLU A 85 -7.68 8.64 9.64
C GLU A 85 -7.49 7.35 10.43
N VAL A 86 -7.06 6.25 9.79
CA VAL A 86 -7.03 4.92 10.43
C VAL A 86 -6.05 4.86 11.60
N ILE A 87 -4.77 5.17 11.36
CA ILE A 87 -3.72 5.10 12.38
C ILE A 87 -3.99 6.09 13.52
N PRO A 88 -4.30 7.38 13.25
CA PRO A 88 -4.60 8.33 14.33
C PRO A 88 -5.82 7.95 15.16
N ASN A 89 -6.93 7.52 14.53
CA ASN A 89 -8.12 7.09 15.28
C ASN A 89 -7.82 5.87 16.15
N PHE A 90 -7.06 4.91 15.60
CA PHE A 90 -6.66 3.72 16.36
C PHE A 90 -5.87 4.08 17.63
N PHE A 91 -4.85 4.93 17.52
CA PHE A 91 -4.05 5.36 18.67
C PHE A 91 -4.78 6.32 19.61
N ALA A 92 -5.83 7.00 19.16
CA ALA A 92 -6.73 7.80 19.97
C ALA A 92 -7.76 6.97 20.75
N GLY A 93 -7.72 5.63 20.65
CA GLY A 93 -8.65 4.72 21.32
C GLY A 93 -9.97 4.50 20.57
N LYS A 94 -10.15 5.11 19.39
CA LYS A 94 -11.29 4.92 18.48
C LYS A 94 -11.09 3.67 17.62
N VAL A 95 -10.93 2.53 18.29
CA VAL A 95 -10.49 1.27 17.68
C VAL A 95 -11.54 0.73 16.70
N ASP A 96 -12.83 0.83 17.05
CA ASP A 96 -13.90 0.31 16.22
C ASP A 96 -14.07 1.14 14.94
N GLU A 97 -13.96 2.47 15.01
CA GLU A 97 -13.96 3.34 13.84
C GLU A 97 -12.74 3.08 12.95
N ALA A 98 -11.56 2.94 13.54
CA ALA A 98 -10.34 2.61 12.79
C ALA A 98 -10.45 1.25 12.07
N LYS A 99 -11.03 0.24 12.74
CA LYS A 99 -11.29 -1.08 12.15
C LYS A 99 -12.36 -1.01 11.05
N ALA A 100 -13.41 -0.22 11.23
CA ALA A 100 -14.45 -0.02 10.22
C ALA A 100 -13.88 0.60 8.93
N VAL A 101 -13.06 1.66 9.06
CA VAL A 101 -12.41 2.29 7.89
C VAL A 101 -11.35 1.37 7.29
N GLY A 102 -10.50 0.77 8.13
CA GLY A 102 -9.41 -0.11 7.72
C GLY A 102 -9.89 -1.40 7.04
N GLY A 103 -10.99 -1.99 7.53
CA GLY A 103 -11.61 -3.20 7.03
C GLY A 103 -12.65 -2.99 5.94
N GLY A 104 -13.26 -1.80 5.87
CA GLY A 104 -14.22 -1.38 4.84
C GLY A 104 -13.53 -0.72 3.65
N ILE A 105 -13.66 0.61 3.53
CA ILE A 105 -13.22 1.36 2.34
C ILE A 105 -11.74 1.15 1.98
N GLN A 106 -10.86 0.97 2.97
CA GLN A 106 -9.45 0.69 2.71
C GLN A 106 -9.20 -0.71 2.13
N LYS A 107 -10.03 -1.70 2.48
CA LYS A 107 -9.97 -3.04 1.89
C LYS A 107 -10.34 -2.99 0.41
N GLU A 108 -11.41 -2.27 0.07
CA GLU A 108 -11.85 -2.10 -1.33
C GLU A 108 -10.81 -1.36 -2.17
N ARG A 109 -10.25 -0.26 -1.63
CA ARG A 109 -9.14 0.47 -2.29
C ARG A 109 -7.93 -0.43 -2.52
N PHE A 110 -7.58 -1.25 -1.54
CA PHE A 110 -6.47 -2.19 -1.68
C PHE A 110 -6.76 -3.31 -2.70
N ALA A 111 -8.01 -3.78 -2.80
CA ALA A 111 -8.41 -4.71 -3.84
C ALA A 111 -8.26 -4.10 -5.24
N LYS A 112 -8.63 -2.82 -5.42
CA LYS A 112 -8.40 -2.07 -6.67
C LYS A 112 -6.91 -1.96 -7.01
N ILE A 113 -6.08 -1.61 -6.02
CA ILE A 113 -4.61 -1.58 -6.16
C ILE A 113 -4.09 -2.95 -6.61
N SER A 114 -4.57 -4.04 -6.00
CA SER A 114 -4.16 -5.40 -6.35
C SER A 114 -4.54 -5.75 -7.80
N SER A 115 -5.75 -5.41 -8.23
CA SER A 115 -6.20 -5.58 -9.63
C SER A 115 -5.31 -4.82 -10.61
N MET A 116 -4.94 -3.58 -10.30
CA MET A 116 -4.04 -2.78 -11.15
C MET A 116 -2.65 -3.39 -11.28
N VAL A 117 -2.15 -4.05 -10.22
CA VAL A 117 -0.87 -4.79 -10.27
C VAL A 117 -0.99 -6.03 -11.14
N ASP A 118 -2.12 -6.76 -11.07
CA ASP A 118 -2.36 -7.91 -11.93
C ASP A 118 -2.50 -7.51 -13.42
N GLU A 119 -3.12 -6.36 -13.70
CA GLU A 119 -3.13 -5.77 -15.04
C GLU A 119 -1.71 -5.42 -15.51
N LEU A 120 -0.87 -4.81 -14.65
CA LEU A 120 0.54 -4.54 -14.98
C LEU A 120 1.32 -5.82 -15.31
N LEU A 121 1.10 -6.91 -14.56
CA LEU A 121 1.72 -8.22 -14.82
C LEU A 121 1.33 -8.80 -16.19
N ALA A 122 0.12 -8.50 -16.68
CA ALA A 122 -0.33 -8.92 -17.99
C ALA A 122 0.24 -8.05 -19.13
N MET A 123 0.64 -6.81 -18.83
CA MET A 123 1.20 -5.86 -19.80
C MET A 123 2.73 -5.96 -19.96
N THR A 124 3.43 -6.46 -18.94
CA THR A 124 4.88 -6.75 -18.95
C THR A 124 5.17 -8.18 -19.38
#